data_AF-A0A9D8QWE2-F1
#
_entry.id   AF-A0A9D8QWE2-F1
#
_cell.length_a   1.000
_cell.length_b   1.000
_cell.length_c   1.000
_cell.angle_alpha   90.00
_cell.angle_beta   90.00
_cell.angle_gamma   90.00
#
_symmetry.space_group_name_H-M   'P 1'
#
loop_
_entity.id
_entity.type
_entity.pdbx_description
1 polymer ?
#
loop_
_entity_poly.entity_id
_entity_poly.type
_entity_poly.pdbx_seq_one_letter_code
_entity_poly.pdbx_strand_id
1 'polypeptide(L)'
;MESDKNIRAVQMKILEIMKYIDSLCRKHSITYFIMGGTALGAIRHGGFIPWDDDLDIFMTPSEYAKFKDVFEKENSDKFILQEWRTTEKYLEYTLYL
;
A
#
# COMPACT_ATOMS: atom_id res chain seq x y z
N MET A 1 3.97 9.44 -27.91
CA MET A 1 3.21 10.43 -27.11
C MET A 1 2.71 9.69 -25.91
N GLU A 2 3.42 9.84 -24.81
CA GLU A 2 3.18 9.18 -23.53
C GLU A 2 1.76 9.54 -23.08
N SER A 3 0.95 8.52 -22.78
CA SER A 3 -0.38 8.73 -22.22
C SER A 3 -0.23 9.55 -20.94
N ASP A 4 -0.85 10.72 -20.85
CA ASP A 4 -1.03 11.44 -19.59
C ASP A 4 -1.66 10.48 -18.59
N LYS A 5 -0.83 9.81 -17.77
CA LYS A 5 -1.31 9.01 -16.65
C LYS A 5 -2.04 10.00 -15.76
N ASN A 6 -3.36 9.85 -15.67
CA ASN A 6 -4.16 10.65 -14.76
C ASN A 6 -3.74 10.30 -13.33
N ILE A 7 -2.76 11.02 -12.80
CA ILE A 7 -2.17 10.83 -11.48
C ILE A 7 -3.24 10.77 -10.41
N ARG A 8 -4.31 11.57 -10.58
CA ARG A 8 -5.42 11.59 -9.65
C ARG A 8 -6.19 10.28 -9.65
N ALA A 9 -6.41 9.67 -10.81
CA ALA A 9 -7.07 8.36 -10.89
C ALA A 9 -6.24 7.27 -10.18
N VAL A 10 -4.90 7.32 -10.32
CA VAL A 10 -3.97 6.42 -9.61
C VAL A 10 -4.07 6.60 -8.10
N GLN A 11 -3.97 7.85 -7.62
CA GLN A 11 -4.11 8.19 -6.20
C GLN A 11 -5.44 7.71 -5.61
N MET A 12 -6.55 7.79 -6.37
CA MET A 12 -7.84 7.30 -5.91
C MET A 12 -7.87 5.77 -5.75
N LYS A 13 -7.15 5.03 -6.60
CA LYS A 13 -6.98 3.57 -6.45
C LYS A 13 -6.07 3.20 -5.29
N ILE A 14 -4.99 3.95 -5.09
CA ILE A 14 -4.11 3.77 -3.93
C ILE A 14 -4.87 4.04 -2.62
N LEU A 15 -5.69 5.09 -2.58
CA LEU A 15 -6.53 5.39 -1.42
C LEU A 15 -7.56 4.28 -1.14
N GLU A 16 -8.11 3.67 -2.20
CA GLU A 16 -9.01 2.52 -2.08
C GLU A 16 -8.31 1.31 -1.42
N ILE A 17 -7.06 1.04 -1.82
CA ILE A 17 -6.22 -0.01 -1.21
C ILE A 17 -5.90 0.35 0.26
N MET A 18 -5.49 1.58 0.53
CA MET A 18 -5.12 2.01 1.89
C MET A 18 -6.33 1.98 2.85
N LYS A 19 -7.54 2.31 2.38
CA LYS A 19 -8.77 2.17 3.19
C LYS A 19 -9.07 0.72 3.54
N TYR A 20 -8.81 -0.21 2.61
CA TYR A 20 -8.94 -1.64 2.89
C TYR A 20 -7.93 -2.10 3.95
N ILE A 21 -6.65 -1.72 3.78
CA ILE A 21 -5.59 -2.04 4.75
C ILE A 21 -5.93 -1.46 6.13
N ASP A 22 -6.31 -0.18 6.22
CA ASP A 22 -6.68 0.48 7.49
C ASP A 22 -7.84 -0.24 8.17
N SER A 23 -8.91 -0.58 7.41
CA SER A 23 -10.05 -1.31 7.95
C SER A 23 -9.65 -2.68 8.50
N LEU A 24 -8.82 -3.43 7.76
CA LEU A 24 -8.34 -4.74 8.18
C LEU A 24 -7.47 -4.63 9.44
N CYS A 25 -6.52 -3.69 9.44
CA CYS A 25 -5.64 -3.45 10.58
C CYS A 25 -6.42 -3.04 11.83
N ARG A 26 -7.40 -2.12 11.72
CA ARG A 26 -8.25 -1.71 12.86
C ARG A 26 -9.09 -2.86 13.40
N LYS A 27 -9.71 -3.66 12.53
CA LYS A 27 -10.52 -4.83 12.92
C LYS A 27 -9.73 -5.84 13.74
N HIS A 28 -8.43 -5.97 13.47
CA HIS A 28 -7.55 -6.95 14.11
C HIS A 28 -6.51 -6.36 15.07
N SER A 29 -6.66 -5.08 15.44
CA SER A 29 -5.75 -4.37 16.35
C SER A 29 -4.29 -4.43 15.90
N ILE A 30 -4.05 -4.31 14.60
CA ILE A 30 -2.72 -4.30 14.00
C ILE A 30 -2.27 -2.84 13.84
N THR A 31 -1.06 -2.54 14.30
CA THR A 31 -0.48 -1.21 14.19
C THR A 31 0.37 -1.09 12.92
N TYR A 32 0.07 -0.09 12.10
CA TYR A 32 0.90 0.34 10.99
C TYR A 32 1.10 1.85 11.04
N PHE A 33 2.09 2.35 10.32
CA PHE A 33 2.39 3.77 10.22
C PHE A 33 2.59 4.16 8.76
N ILE A 34 2.11 5.33 8.36
CA ILE A 34 2.50 5.96 7.10
C ILE A 34 3.92 6.53 7.23
N MET A 35 4.68 6.58 6.14
CA MET A 35 6.05 7.10 6.15
C MET A 35 6.40 7.89 4.88
N GLY A 36 7.61 8.46 4.85
CA GLY A 36 8.19 9.08 3.66
C GLY A 36 7.31 10.17 3.05
N GLY A 37 7.15 10.10 1.71
CA GLY A 37 6.32 11.03 0.93
C GLY A 37 4.86 11.00 1.37
N THR A 38 4.33 9.83 1.73
CA THR A 38 2.95 9.67 2.22
C THR A 38 2.71 10.45 3.52
N ALA A 39 3.61 10.31 4.51
CA ALA A 39 3.48 11.03 5.77
C ALA A 39 3.62 12.55 5.58
N LEU A 40 4.56 12.99 4.73
CA LEU A 40 4.73 14.40 4.40
C LEU A 40 3.51 14.96 3.68
N GLY A 41 2.95 14.22 2.71
CA GLY A 41 1.74 14.59 1.99
C GLY A 41 0.56 14.80 2.93
N ALA A 42 0.33 13.85 3.84
CA ALA A 42 -0.78 13.91 4.79
C ALA A 42 -0.76 15.21 5.61
N ILE A 43 0.42 15.65 6.07
CA ILE A 43 0.57 16.88 6.86
C ILE A 43 0.57 18.13 5.99
N ARG A 44 1.31 18.14 4.88
CA ARG A 44 1.55 19.35 4.06
C ARG A 44 0.39 19.69 3.13
N HIS A 45 -0.27 18.68 2.57
CA HIS A 45 -1.31 18.83 1.55
C HIS A 45 -2.68 18.29 1.98
N GLY A 46 -2.78 17.69 3.18
CA GLY A 46 -4.00 17.03 3.63
C GLY A 46 -4.35 15.77 2.83
N GLY A 47 -3.37 15.15 2.17
CA GLY A 47 -3.57 14.03 1.25
C GLY A 47 -2.29 13.69 0.48
N PHE A 48 -2.42 13.15 -0.73
CA PHE A 48 -1.26 12.88 -1.58
C PHE A 48 -0.52 14.17 -1.95
N ILE A 49 0.79 14.07 -2.13
CA ILE A 49 1.55 15.09 -2.83
C ILE A 49 1.03 15.12 -4.29
N PRO A 50 0.85 16.29 -4.93
CA PRO A 50 0.16 16.35 -6.24
C PRO A 50 0.78 15.48 -7.35
N TRP A 51 2.08 15.20 -7.26
CA TRP A 51 2.84 14.40 -8.21
C TRP A 51 3.22 13.00 -7.68
N ASP A 52 2.83 12.61 -6.46
CA ASP A 52 3.05 11.26 -5.93
C ASP A 52 2.14 10.25 -6.62
N ASP A 53 2.71 9.11 -7.03
CA ASP A 53 2.03 7.99 -7.67
C ASP A 53 2.09 6.68 -6.86
N ASP A 54 2.59 6.72 -5.63
CA ASP A 54 2.66 5.58 -4.69
C ASP A 54 2.17 5.94 -3.27
N LEU A 55 2.25 4.96 -2.36
CA LEU A 55 1.98 5.13 -0.94
C LEU A 55 2.80 4.14 -0.12
N ASP A 56 3.47 4.66 0.91
CA ASP A 56 4.31 3.88 1.81
C ASP A 56 3.70 3.75 3.20
N ILE A 57 3.62 2.50 3.66
CA ILE A 57 3.40 2.17 5.07
C ILE A 57 4.52 1.25 5.56
N PHE A 58 4.74 1.28 6.87
CA PHE A 58 5.58 0.28 7.53
C PHE A 58 4.88 -0.31 8.74
N MET A 59 5.32 -1.52 9.09
CA MET A 59 4.90 -2.27 10.26
C MET A 59 6.15 -2.82 10.94
N THR A 60 6.09 -3.07 12.24
CA THR A 60 7.13 -3.89 12.88
C THR A 60 7.03 -5.32 12.35
N PRO A 61 8.10 -6.14 12.43
CA PRO A 61 8.04 -7.53 11.98
C PRO A 61 6.90 -8.34 12.61
N SER A 62 6.60 -8.09 13.89
CA SER A 62 5.50 -8.76 14.60
C SER A 62 4.13 -8.34 14.09
N GLU A 63 3.94 -7.06 13.78
CA GLU A 63 2.68 -6.54 13.24
C GLU A 63 2.47 -6.99 11.80
N TYR A 64 3.54 -7.03 11.00
CA TYR A 64 3.49 -7.56 9.63
C TYR A 64 3.11 -9.05 9.60
N ALA A 65 3.67 -9.86 10.50
CA ALA A 65 3.30 -11.28 10.60
C ALA A 65 1.80 -11.47 10.92
N LYS A 66 1.24 -10.66 11.82
CA LYS A 66 -0.22 -10.66 12.11
C LYS A 66 -1.03 -10.21 10.90
N PHE A 67 -0.60 -9.15 10.23
CA PHE A 67 -1.26 -8.63 9.03
C PHE A 67 -1.36 -9.69 7.95
N LYS A 68 -0.26 -10.39 7.67
CA LYS A 68 -0.23 -11.46 6.67
C LYS A 68 -1.22 -12.58 6.99
N ASP A 69 -1.19 -13.10 8.22
CA ASP A 69 -2.10 -14.16 8.67
C ASP A 69 -3.58 -13.74 8.54
N VAL A 70 -3.90 -12.50 8.92
CA VAL A 70 -5.25 -11.95 8.81
C VAL A 70 -5.66 -11.71 7.36
N PHE A 71 -4.76 -11.19 6.52
CA PHE A 71 -5.03 -10.93 5.10
C PHE A 71 -5.34 -12.23 4.35
N GLU A 72 -4.54 -13.28 4.58
CA GLU A 72 -4.76 -14.60 4.00
C GLU A 72 -6.11 -15.20 4.44
N LYS A 73 -6.49 -15.01 5.71
CA LYS A 73 -7.77 -15.49 6.25
C LYS A 73 -8.99 -14.73 5.75
N GLU A 74 -8.87 -13.43 5.50
CA GLU A 74 -9.97 -12.64 4.93
C GLU A 74 -10.30 -13.09 3.50
N ASN A 75 -9.32 -13.69 2.80
CA ASN A 75 -9.46 -14.29 1.46
C ASN A 75 -10.21 -13.37 0.49
N SER A 76 -9.70 -12.15 0.33
CA SER A 76 -10.32 -11.11 -0.49
C SER A 76 -10.25 -11.44 -1.99
N ASP A 77 -11.38 -11.40 -2.68
CA ASP A 77 -11.45 -11.53 -4.15
C ASP A 77 -10.91 -10.29 -4.89
N LYS A 78 -10.63 -9.20 -4.17
CA LYS A 78 -10.32 -7.89 -4.74
C LYS A 78 -8.84 -7.54 -4.71
N PHE A 79 -8.12 -8.00 -3.68
CA PHE A 79 -6.73 -7.63 -3.46
C PHE A 79 -5.89 -8.87 -3.20
N ILE A 80 -4.68 -8.88 -3.73
CA ILE A 80 -3.66 -9.87 -3.43
C ILE A 80 -2.54 -9.22 -2.62
N LEU A 81 -1.97 -9.96 -1.67
CA LEU A 81 -0.73 -9.55 -1.01
C LEU A 81 0.42 -10.10 -1.84
N GLN A 82 1.15 -9.20 -2.50
CA GLN A 82 2.32 -9.55 -3.28
C GLN A 82 3.58 -9.39 -2.43
N GLU A 83 4.28 -10.49 -2.18
CA GLU A 83 5.60 -10.46 -1.54
C GLU A 83 6.69 -10.88 -2.52
N TRP A 84 7.92 -10.50 -2.19
CA TRP A 84 9.09 -10.96 -2.90
C TRP A 84 9.13 -12.49 -2.91
N ARG A 85 9.11 -13.09 -4.11
CA ARG A 85 9.19 -14.54 -4.37
C ARG A 85 7.97 -15.40 -3.98
N THR A 86 6.81 -14.84 -3.68
CA THR A 86 5.57 -15.64 -3.44
C THR A 86 4.60 -15.69 -4.62
N THR A 87 4.71 -14.80 -5.60
CA THR A 87 3.87 -14.80 -6.82
C THR A 87 4.68 -15.17 -8.06
N GLU A 88 4.19 -16.07 -8.92
CA GLU A 88 4.87 -16.49 -10.18
C GLU A 88 5.23 -15.31 -11.11
N LYS A 89 4.44 -14.23 -11.08
CA LYS A 89 4.72 -12.96 -11.77
C LYS A 89 5.01 -11.86 -10.75
N TYR A 90 6.18 -11.90 -10.13
CA TYR A 90 6.62 -10.80 -9.28
C TYR A 90 7.05 -9.61 -10.16
N LEU A 91 6.72 -8.40 -9.73
CA LEU A 91 7.29 -7.19 -10.32
C LEU A 91 8.70 -7.01 -9.73
N GLU A 92 9.70 -7.34 -10.54
CA GLU A 92 11.11 -7.26 -10.15
C GLU A 92 11.61 -5.81 -10.33
N TYR A 93 11.41 -4.97 -9.32
CA TYR A 93 11.83 -3.56 -9.37
C TYR A 93 13.31 -3.33 -8.99
N THR A 94 14.06 -4.36 -8.60
CA THR A 94 15.36 -4.17 -7.90
C THR A 94 16.58 -4.88 -8.51
N LEU A 95 16.56 -5.31 -9.78
CA LEU A 95 17.76 -5.89 -10.44
C LEU A 95 18.57 -4.93 -11.32
N TYR A 96 18.22 -3.64 -11.37
CA TYR A 96 18.93 -2.65 -12.21
C TYR A 96 19.27 -1.34 -11.48
N LEU A 97 19.67 -1.42 -10.21
CA LEU A 97 20.41 -0.36 -9.52
C LEU A 97 21.81 -0.86 -9.17
#